data_AF-F3FTY1-F1
#
_entry.id   AF-F3FTY1-F1
#
_cell.length_a   1.000
_cell.length_b   1.000
_cell.length_c   1.000
_cell.angle_alpha   90.00
_cell.angle_beta   90.00
_cell.angle_gamma   90.00
#
_symmetry.space_group_name_H-M   'P 1'
#
loop_
_entity.id
_entity.type
_entity.pdbx_description
1 polymer ?
#
loop_
_entity_poly.entity_id
_entity_poly.type
_entity_poly.pdbx_seq_one_letter_code
_entity_poly.pdbx_strand_id
1 'polypeptide(L)'
;SYGLHTDASHRYERGVDWQLAREAMERATGLLLEITGGEAGPVIEVVSEQHLPSIAPVTLRASRVEQMLGLVIENAEIERLLTGLGLAVTAEADGQWRVEVPSHRFDISLEVDLIEELARLYGYNRLPVRYPQARLAPQAKAEAKGDLPELRRLLVARGYQEAITYSFIDPKWFELFSPGAKPLLLANPISNDMAAMRASLWPGLVKALQHNLNRQQDRVRM
;
A
#
# COMPACT_ATOMS: atom_id res chain seq x y z
N SER A 1 18.96 -4.47 -5.79
CA SER A 1 20.39 -4.17 -6.02
C SER A 1 21.04 -5.14 -7.01
N TYR A 2 20.78 -6.46 -6.93
CA TYR A 2 21.44 -7.46 -7.79
C TYR A 2 20.51 -8.22 -8.76
N GLY A 3 19.23 -7.83 -8.87
CA GLY A 3 18.26 -8.51 -9.75
C GLY A 3 17.88 -9.91 -9.28
N LEU A 4 18.09 -10.23 -7.99
CA LEU A 4 17.75 -11.52 -7.40
C LEU A 4 16.42 -11.43 -6.64
N HIS A 5 15.61 -12.47 -6.76
CA HIS A 5 14.40 -12.66 -5.98
C HIS A 5 14.23 -14.15 -5.69
N THR A 6 14.43 -14.55 -4.43
CA THR A 6 14.36 -15.94 -4.00
C THR A 6 13.38 -16.11 -2.85
N ASP A 7 12.99 -17.35 -2.60
CA ASP A 7 12.18 -17.72 -1.43
C ASP A 7 12.80 -17.26 -0.11
N ALA A 8 14.13 -17.34 0.00
CA ALA A 8 14.86 -16.89 1.17
C ALA A 8 14.86 -15.36 1.28
N SER A 9 15.19 -14.63 0.20
CA SER A 9 15.23 -13.17 0.23
C SER A 9 13.85 -12.61 0.57
N HIS A 10 12.79 -13.15 -0.04
CA HIS A 10 11.42 -12.72 0.21
C HIS A 10 10.98 -12.88 1.68
N ARG A 11 11.36 -14.00 2.33
CA ARG A 11 11.04 -14.28 3.73
C ARG A 11 11.86 -13.43 4.69
N TYR A 12 13.18 -13.41 4.56
CA TYR A 12 14.05 -12.63 5.45
C TYR A 12 13.83 -11.10 5.32
N GLU A 13 13.48 -10.59 4.14
CA GLU A 13 13.12 -9.18 3.97
C GLU A 13 11.81 -8.80 4.69
N ARG A 14 10.86 -9.73 4.81
CA ARG A 14 9.57 -9.51 5.49
C ARG A 14 9.59 -9.83 6.98
N GLY A 15 10.64 -10.49 7.44
CA GLY A 15 10.75 -11.01 8.80
C GLY A 15 10.51 -12.52 8.84
N VAL A 16 11.48 -13.22 9.42
CA VAL A 16 11.35 -14.61 9.86
C VAL A 16 11.42 -14.57 11.38
N ASP A 17 10.53 -15.31 12.05
CA ASP A 17 10.52 -15.43 13.50
C ASP A 17 11.94 -15.66 14.05
N TRP A 18 12.43 -14.71 14.85
CA TRP A 18 13.81 -14.73 15.34
C TRP A 18 14.04 -15.78 16.44
N GLN A 19 12.99 -16.45 16.94
CA GLN A 19 13.08 -17.56 17.89
C GLN A 19 12.97 -18.94 17.20
N LEU A 20 12.55 -18.99 15.92
CA LEU A 20 12.23 -20.23 15.20
C LEU A 20 13.46 -21.07 14.80
N ALA A 21 14.67 -20.47 14.77
CA ALA A 21 15.86 -21.09 14.18
C ALA A 21 16.19 -22.47 14.77
N ARG A 22 16.07 -22.62 16.10
CA ARG A 22 16.36 -23.87 16.80
C ARG A 22 15.35 -24.97 16.45
N GLU A 23 14.05 -24.66 16.50
CA GLU A 23 13.01 -25.63 16.14
C GLU A 23 13.12 -26.07 14.67
N ALA A 24 13.38 -25.12 13.76
CA ALA A 24 13.58 -25.42 12.35
C ALA A 24 14.82 -26.31 12.10
N MET A 25 15.91 -26.08 12.83
CA MET A 25 17.13 -26.91 12.75
C MET A 25 16.86 -28.35 13.17
N GLU A 26 16.21 -28.56 14.31
CA GLU A 26 15.88 -29.91 14.80
C GLU A 26 14.92 -30.62 13.84
N ARG A 27 13.92 -29.92 13.30
CA ARG A 27 12.99 -30.49 12.32
C ARG A 27 13.70 -30.90 11.03
N ALA A 28 14.58 -30.05 10.50
CA ALA A 28 15.35 -30.33 9.29
C ALA A 28 16.29 -31.51 9.50
N THR A 29 16.96 -31.58 10.64
CA THR A 29 17.89 -32.67 11.00
C THR A 29 17.15 -33.99 11.11
N GLY A 30 16.00 -34.03 11.80
CA GLY A 30 15.18 -35.23 11.92
C GLY A 30 14.73 -35.77 10.55
N LEU A 31 14.24 -34.88 9.68
CA LEU A 31 13.85 -35.24 8.32
C LEU A 31 15.03 -35.75 7.49
N LEU A 32 16.20 -35.12 7.60
CA LEU A 32 17.38 -35.54 6.85
C LEU A 32 17.84 -36.95 7.27
N LEU A 33 17.90 -37.22 8.57
CA LEU A 33 18.27 -38.55 9.09
C LEU A 33 17.24 -39.62 8.70
N GLU A 34 15.95 -39.30 8.72
CA GLU A 34 14.89 -40.21 8.29
C GLU A 34 15.02 -40.58 6.80
N ILE A 35 15.35 -39.61 5.95
CA ILE A 35 15.40 -39.79 4.50
C ILE A 35 16.73 -40.42 4.05
N THR A 36 17.86 -39.98 4.61
CA THR A 36 19.20 -40.33 4.11
C THR A 36 20.06 -41.12 5.10
N GLY A 37 19.64 -41.28 6.36
CA GLY A 37 20.46 -41.85 7.43
C GLY A 37 21.58 -40.91 7.89
N GLY A 38 22.57 -41.47 8.59
CA GLY A 38 23.73 -40.75 9.15
C GLY A 38 23.65 -40.52 10.66
N GLU A 39 24.61 -39.76 11.18
CA GLU A 39 24.68 -39.37 12.61
C GLU A 39 24.88 -37.86 12.70
N ALA A 40 24.03 -37.17 13.47
CA ALA A 40 24.11 -35.73 13.67
C ALA A 40 25.03 -35.41 14.87
N GLY A 41 25.90 -34.42 14.71
CA GLY A 41 26.64 -33.81 15.81
C GLY A 41 25.79 -32.83 16.62
N PRO A 42 26.36 -32.20 17.68
CA PRO A 42 25.64 -31.21 18.47
C PRO A 42 25.38 -29.92 17.67
N VAL A 43 24.25 -29.26 17.94
CA VAL A 43 23.94 -27.93 17.40
C VAL A 43 24.88 -26.88 17.98
N ILE A 44 25.51 -26.09 17.12
CA ILE A 44 26.31 -24.92 17.51
C ILE A 44 25.43 -23.68 17.31
N GLU A 45 24.99 -23.08 18.42
CA GLU A 45 24.22 -21.84 18.42
C GLU A 45 25.12 -20.66 18.83
N VAL A 46 25.15 -19.63 17.98
CA VAL A 46 25.85 -18.37 18.26
C VAL A 46 24.84 -17.25 18.16
N VAL A 47 24.54 -16.62 19.30
CA VAL A 47 23.52 -15.56 19.42
C VAL A 47 24.15 -14.28 19.96
N SER A 48 23.67 -13.14 19.47
CA SER A 48 24.03 -11.83 19.99
C SER A 48 22.80 -11.18 20.62
N GLU A 49 22.63 -11.40 21.92
CA GLU A 49 21.46 -10.94 22.69
C GLU A 49 21.17 -9.45 22.50
N GLN A 50 22.22 -8.62 22.45
CA GLN A 50 22.10 -7.17 22.30
C GLN A 50 21.55 -6.72 20.93
N HIS A 51 21.58 -7.58 19.91
CA HIS A 51 21.10 -7.27 18.56
C HIS A 51 19.81 -8.03 18.20
N LEU A 52 19.27 -8.84 19.11
CA LEU A 52 17.96 -9.45 18.89
C LEU A 52 16.88 -8.35 18.86
N PRO A 53 15.85 -8.51 18.01
CA PRO A 53 14.69 -7.62 18.04
C PRO A 53 14.05 -7.63 19.44
N SER A 54 13.66 -6.44 19.91
CA SER A 54 12.88 -6.27 21.12
C SER A 54 11.61 -5.52 20.76
N ILE A 55 10.45 -6.13 21.03
CA ILE A 55 9.15 -5.49 20.85
C ILE A 55 8.68 -5.00 22.21
N ALA A 56 8.45 -3.69 22.31
CA ALA A 56 7.83 -3.12 23.50
C ALA A 56 6.38 -3.62 23.61
N PRO A 57 5.91 -3.94 24.83
CA PRO A 57 4.51 -4.32 25.02
C PRO A 57 3.59 -3.17 24.61
N VAL A 58 2.47 -3.51 23.99
CA VAL A 58 1.50 -2.54 23.48
C VAL A 58 0.33 -2.43 24.44
N THR A 59 0.02 -1.22 24.88
CA THR A 59 -1.18 -0.96 25.67
C THR A 59 -2.40 -0.83 24.75
N LEU A 60 -3.46 -1.59 25.03
CA LEU A 60 -4.76 -1.52 24.37
C LEU A 60 -5.82 -0.99 25.32
N ARG A 61 -6.62 -0.04 24.86
CA ARG A 61 -7.76 0.51 25.62
C ARG A 61 -9.08 0.23 24.92
N ALA A 62 -10.05 -0.32 25.65
CA ALA A 62 -11.39 -0.62 25.14
C ALA A 62 -12.07 0.64 24.55
N SER A 63 -11.86 1.80 25.17
CA SER A 63 -12.38 3.08 24.68
C SER A 63 -11.85 3.45 23.29
N ARG A 64 -10.62 3.05 22.95
CA ARG A 64 -10.02 3.29 21.64
C ARG A 64 -10.54 2.31 20.59
N VAL A 65 -10.75 1.06 20.98
CA VAL A 65 -11.45 0.06 20.15
C VAL A 65 -12.83 0.58 19.77
N GLU A 66 -13.63 1.01 20.76
CA GLU A 66 -14.97 1.55 20.53
C GLU A 66 -14.96 2.78 19.63
N GLN A 67 -14.06 3.73 19.91
CA GLN A 67 -13.95 4.96 19.12
C GLN A 67 -13.61 4.68 17.65
N MET A 68 -12.77 3.67 17.38
CA MET A 68 -12.28 3.37 16.04
C MET A 68 -13.21 2.45 15.26
N LEU A 69 -13.77 1.42 15.91
CA LEU A 69 -14.67 0.45 15.28
C LEU A 69 -16.13 0.90 15.28
N GLY A 70 -16.48 1.88 16.12
CA GLY A 70 -17.84 2.37 16.26
C GLY A 70 -18.79 1.40 16.97
N LEU A 71 -18.26 0.37 17.64
CA LEU A 71 -19.03 -0.57 18.46
C LEU A 71 -18.25 -0.97 19.72
N VAL A 72 -18.97 -1.34 20.77
CA VAL A 72 -18.38 -1.94 21.97
C VAL A 72 -18.21 -3.44 21.75
N ILE A 73 -16.99 -3.93 21.91
CA ILE A 73 -16.69 -5.37 21.96
C ILE A 73 -16.48 -5.73 23.43
N GLU A 74 -17.10 -6.82 23.89
CA GLU A 74 -16.95 -7.28 25.28
C GLU A 74 -15.49 -7.62 25.59
N ASN A 75 -15.03 -7.30 26.80
CA ASN A 75 -13.65 -7.54 27.25
C ASN A 75 -13.20 -8.99 27.05
N ALA A 76 -14.07 -9.96 27.37
CA ALA A 76 -13.79 -11.38 27.20
C ALA A 76 -13.59 -11.78 25.72
N GLU A 77 -14.31 -11.13 24.80
CA GLU A 77 -14.15 -11.37 23.36
C GLU A 77 -12.85 -10.75 22.83
N ILE A 78 -12.47 -9.56 23.31
CA ILE A 78 -11.18 -8.93 22.99
C ILE A 78 -10.03 -9.86 23.40
N GLU A 79 -10.03 -10.32 24.65
CA GLU A 79 -9.02 -11.23 25.18
C GLU A 79 -8.96 -12.53 24.38
N ARG A 80 -10.11 -13.15 24.10
CA ARG A 80 -10.20 -14.39 23.32
C ARG A 80 -9.61 -14.23 21.91
N LEU A 81 -9.92 -13.12 21.22
CA LEU A 81 -9.45 -12.87 19.86
C LEU A 81 -7.94 -12.65 19.83
N LEU A 82 -7.41 -11.83 20.74
CA LEU A 82 -5.97 -11.53 20.79
C LEU A 82 -5.15 -12.75 21.23
N THR A 83 -5.58 -13.48 22.26
CA THR A 83 -4.92 -14.72 22.67
C THR A 83 -4.98 -15.80 21.58
N GLY A 84 -6.07 -15.84 20.80
CA GLY A 84 -6.18 -16.72 19.63
C GLY A 84 -5.13 -16.45 18.53
N LEU A 85 -4.53 -15.25 18.51
CA LEU A 85 -3.41 -14.89 17.63
C LEU A 85 -2.04 -15.19 18.23
N GLY A 86 -1.98 -15.77 19.43
CA GLY A 86 -0.73 -15.99 20.16
C GLY A 86 -0.20 -14.74 20.87
N LEU A 87 -1.02 -13.68 21.00
CA LEU A 87 -0.65 -12.50 21.79
C LEU A 87 -0.84 -12.81 23.28
N ALA A 88 0.15 -12.46 24.11
CA ALA A 88 0.04 -12.57 25.55
C ALA A 88 -0.66 -11.33 26.11
N VAL A 89 -1.86 -11.50 26.65
CA VAL A 89 -2.73 -10.41 27.10
C VAL A 89 -2.79 -10.39 28.63
N THR A 90 -2.42 -9.27 29.23
CA THR A 90 -2.51 -9.05 30.69
C THR A 90 -3.42 -7.86 30.96
N ALA A 91 -4.48 -8.04 31.73
CA ALA A 91 -5.33 -6.93 32.17
C ALA A 91 -4.58 -6.07 33.21
N GLU A 92 -4.44 -4.77 32.95
CA GLU A 92 -3.82 -3.82 33.88
C GLU A 92 -4.87 -3.01 34.67
N ALA A 93 -6.02 -2.76 34.06
CA ALA A 93 -7.17 -2.10 34.66
C ALA A 93 -8.46 -2.48 33.89
N ASP A 94 -9.62 -2.04 34.38
CA ASP A 94 -10.87 -2.24 33.65
C ASP A 94 -10.82 -1.58 32.26
N GLY A 95 -11.01 -2.40 31.21
CA GLY A 95 -10.91 -1.99 29.81
C GLY A 95 -9.50 -1.58 29.34
N GLN A 96 -8.44 -2.00 30.04
CA GLN A 96 -7.06 -1.75 29.63
C GLN A 96 -6.19 -3.02 29.73
N TRP A 97 -5.47 -3.32 28.66
CA TRP A 97 -4.58 -4.47 28.58
C TRP A 97 -3.18 -4.07 28.17
N ARG A 98 -2.20 -4.77 28.73
CA ARG A 98 -0.84 -4.85 28.20
C ARG A 98 -0.72 -6.11 27.36
N VAL A 99 -0.33 -5.93 26.11
CA VAL A 99 -0.25 -7.02 25.11
C VAL A 99 1.19 -7.21 24.68
N GLU A 100 1.71 -8.42 24.87
CA GLU A 100 3.02 -8.84 24.40
C GLU A 100 2.91 -9.51 23.04
N VAL A 101 3.76 -9.08 22.11
CA VAL A 101 3.74 -9.49 20.71
C VAL A 101 4.65 -10.69 20.50
N PRO A 102 4.18 -11.81 19.90
CA PRO A 102 5.02 -12.97 19.65
C PRO A 102 6.06 -12.69 18.57
N SER A 103 7.17 -13.43 18.60
CA SER A 103 8.35 -13.17 17.78
C SER A 103 8.18 -13.33 16.27
N HIS A 104 7.09 -13.95 15.81
CA HIS A 104 6.78 -14.06 14.39
C HIS A 104 6.01 -12.85 13.83
N ARG A 105 5.53 -11.92 14.67
CA ARG A 105 4.76 -10.75 14.24
C ARG A 105 5.65 -9.51 14.15
N PHE A 106 5.90 -9.06 12.93
CA PHE A 106 6.71 -7.87 12.61
C PHE A 106 5.86 -6.64 12.30
N ASP A 107 4.54 -6.81 12.27
CA ASP A 107 3.54 -5.83 11.87
C ASP A 107 2.79 -5.20 13.05
N ILE A 108 3.00 -5.69 14.28
CA ILE A 108 2.36 -5.16 15.50
C ILE A 108 3.39 -4.41 16.33
N SER A 109 3.19 -3.10 16.50
CA SER A 109 4.00 -2.25 17.38
C SER A 109 3.22 -1.14 18.08
N LEU A 110 1.99 -0.88 17.65
CA LEU A 110 1.13 0.20 18.12
C LEU A 110 -0.26 -0.32 18.53
N GLU A 111 -0.94 0.46 19.35
CA GLU A 111 -2.33 0.16 19.78
C GLU A 111 -3.27 -0.05 18.58
N VAL A 112 -3.09 0.73 17.50
CA VAL A 112 -3.92 0.64 16.29
C VAL A 112 -3.78 -0.69 15.56
N ASP A 113 -2.61 -1.33 15.62
CA ASP A 113 -2.36 -2.63 14.98
C ASP A 113 -3.18 -3.72 15.67
N LEU A 114 -3.31 -3.65 17.00
CA LEU A 114 -4.20 -4.53 17.76
C LEU A 114 -5.68 -4.30 17.43
N ILE A 115 -6.08 -3.03 17.22
CA ILE A 115 -7.47 -2.71 16.83
C ILE A 115 -7.75 -3.21 15.40
N GLU A 116 -6.78 -3.17 14.50
CA GLU A 116 -6.89 -3.80 13.16
C GLU A 116 -7.11 -5.32 13.29
N GLU A 117 -6.34 -6.00 14.13
CA GLU A 117 -6.50 -7.45 14.33
C GLU A 117 -7.89 -7.79 14.89
N LEU A 118 -8.40 -6.98 15.82
CA LEU A 118 -9.77 -7.11 16.32
C LEU A 118 -10.79 -6.88 15.20
N ALA A 119 -10.63 -5.85 14.37
CA ALA A 119 -11.52 -5.60 13.23
C ALA A 119 -11.51 -6.75 12.21
N ARG A 120 -10.32 -7.28 11.92
CA ARG A 120 -10.08 -8.36 10.96
C ARG A 120 -10.74 -9.65 11.41
N LEU A 121 -10.56 -10.05 12.67
CA LEU A 121 -11.15 -11.26 13.22
C LEU A 121 -12.64 -11.14 13.54
N TYR A 122 -13.08 -9.96 14.00
CA TYR A 122 -14.50 -9.68 14.21
C TYR A 122 -15.26 -9.71 12.87
N GLY A 123 -14.63 -9.20 11.81
CA GLY A 123 -15.13 -9.19 10.45
C GLY A 123 -15.60 -7.80 10.02
N TYR A 124 -14.94 -7.22 9.02
CA TYR A 124 -15.18 -5.85 8.55
C TYR A 124 -16.63 -5.59 8.15
N ASN A 125 -17.29 -6.56 7.49
CA ASN A 125 -18.68 -6.43 7.06
C ASN A 125 -19.70 -6.44 8.22
N ARG A 126 -19.28 -6.83 9.43
CA ARG A 126 -20.11 -6.80 10.64
C ARG A 126 -19.99 -5.48 11.39
N LEU A 127 -19.04 -4.63 11.02
CA LEU A 127 -18.86 -3.32 11.63
C LEU A 127 -20.00 -2.38 11.22
N PRO A 128 -20.44 -1.48 12.11
CA PRO A 128 -21.50 -0.53 11.80
C PRO A 128 -21.05 0.46 10.72
N VAL A 129 -21.97 0.82 9.84
CA VAL A 129 -21.76 1.87 8.83
C VAL A 129 -22.25 3.20 9.41
N ARG A 130 -21.40 4.22 9.37
CA ARG A 130 -21.75 5.58 9.80
C ARG A 130 -21.18 6.62 8.83
N TYR A 131 -21.94 7.68 8.59
CA TYR A 131 -21.45 8.84 7.86
C TYR A 131 -20.71 9.81 8.80
N PRO A 132 -19.61 10.43 8.35
CA PRO A 132 -18.92 11.42 9.16
C PRO A 132 -19.82 12.64 9.41
N GLN A 133 -19.79 13.15 10.64
CA GLN A 133 -20.48 14.39 10.98
C GLN A 133 -19.65 15.58 10.47
N ALA A 134 -20.29 16.54 9.81
CA ALA A 134 -19.65 17.76 9.34
C ALA A 134 -20.53 18.97 9.63
N ARG A 135 -19.91 20.06 10.10
CA ARG A 135 -20.57 21.37 10.18
C ARG A 135 -20.32 22.09 8.86
N LEU A 136 -21.31 22.04 7.97
CA LEU A 136 -21.22 22.64 6.64
C LEU A 136 -21.69 24.10 6.69
N ALA A 137 -20.95 24.98 6.04
CA ALA A 137 -21.35 26.36 5.79
C ALA A 137 -21.52 26.56 4.28
N PRO A 138 -22.51 27.34 3.82
CA PRO A 138 -22.62 27.72 2.43
C PRO A 138 -21.32 28.38 1.94
N GLN A 139 -20.78 27.88 0.84
CA GLN A 139 -19.63 28.48 0.16
C GLN A 139 -20.03 28.84 -1.25
N ALA A 140 -19.93 30.13 -1.58
CA ALA A 140 -20.18 30.61 -2.92
C ALA A 140 -18.92 30.45 -3.78
N LYS A 141 -19.11 30.07 -5.04
CA LYS A 141 -18.09 30.24 -6.09
C LYS A 141 -18.33 31.59 -6.76
N ALA A 142 -17.26 32.26 -7.18
CA ALA A 142 -17.38 33.52 -7.91
C ALA A 142 -18.16 33.31 -9.22
N GLU A 143 -19.20 34.11 -9.45
CA GLU A 143 -20.10 33.99 -10.61
C GLU A 143 -19.37 34.17 -11.95
N ALA A 144 -18.40 35.10 -12.00
CA ALA A 144 -17.61 35.36 -13.18
C ALA A 144 -16.53 34.30 -13.48
N LYS A 145 -16.46 33.21 -12.71
CA LYS A 145 -15.46 32.16 -12.90
C LYS A 145 -15.98 31.11 -13.87
N GLY A 146 -15.49 31.15 -15.12
CA GLY A 146 -15.70 30.06 -16.08
C GLY A 146 -15.08 28.77 -15.56
N ASP A 147 -15.87 27.69 -15.49
CA ASP A 147 -15.40 26.39 -15.03
C ASP A 147 -15.05 25.48 -16.21
N LEU A 148 -14.00 24.66 -16.05
CA LEU A 148 -13.54 23.75 -17.10
C LEU A 148 -14.63 22.76 -17.58
N PRO A 149 -15.52 22.21 -16.72
CA PRO A 149 -16.65 21.40 -17.16
C PRO A 149 -17.61 22.13 -18.09
N GLU A 150 -17.82 23.45 -17.90
CA GLU A 150 -18.68 24.24 -18.79
C GLU A 150 -18.03 24.44 -20.15
N LEU A 151 -16.73 24.77 -20.18
CA LEU A 151 -15.97 24.88 -21.42
C LEU A 151 -15.93 23.54 -22.18
N ARG A 152 -15.79 22.41 -21.48
CA ARG A 152 -15.86 21.07 -22.11
C ARG A 152 -17.22 20.82 -22.74
N ARG A 153 -18.33 21.11 -22.03
CA ARG A 153 -19.68 21.00 -22.59
C ARG A 153 -19.90 21.91 -23.78
N LEU A 154 -19.35 23.13 -23.75
CA LEU A 154 -19.40 24.06 -24.88
C LEU A 154 -18.68 23.52 -26.11
N LEU A 155 -17.49 22.93 -25.94
CA LEU A 155 -16.73 22.32 -27.03
C LEU A 155 -17.47 21.11 -27.62
N VAL A 156 -18.07 20.26 -26.79
CA VAL A 156 -18.94 19.16 -27.23
C VAL A 156 -20.12 19.70 -28.04
N ALA A 157 -20.80 20.74 -27.56
CA ALA A 157 -21.90 21.38 -28.30
C ALA A 157 -21.45 21.99 -29.65
N ARG A 158 -20.16 22.34 -29.77
CA ARG A 158 -19.52 22.79 -31.03
C ARG A 158 -18.91 21.64 -31.84
N GLY A 159 -19.23 20.39 -31.51
CA GLY A 159 -18.84 19.19 -32.25
C GLY A 159 -17.37 18.81 -32.10
N TYR A 160 -16.77 19.01 -30.92
CA TYR A 160 -15.46 18.47 -30.56
C TYR A 160 -15.60 17.22 -29.70
N GLN A 161 -14.65 16.29 -29.81
CA GLN A 161 -14.53 15.07 -29.03
C GLN A 161 -13.41 15.21 -28.00
N GLU A 162 -13.68 14.99 -26.71
CA GLU A 162 -12.62 15.06 -25.69
C GLU A 162 -11.56 13.95 -25.91
N ALA A 163 -10.29 14.33 -25.88
CA ALA A 163 -9.16 13.42 -26.01
C ALA A 163 -8.26 13.47 -24.76
N ILE A 164 -7.82 12.31 -24.30
CA ILE A 164 -6.86 12.17 -23.20
C ILE A 164 -5.60 11.52 -23.75
N THR A 165 -4.49 12.27 -23.75
CA THR A 165 -3.18 11.80 -24.24
C THR A 165 -2.20 11.71 -23.08
N TYR A 166 -1.17 10.87 -23.22
CA TYR A 166 -0.10 10.78 -22.24
C TYR A 166 0.55 12.15 -21.97
N SER A 167 0.92 12.37 -20.71
CA SER A 167 1.57 13.60 -20.24
C SER A 167 3.06 13.62 -20.60
N PHE A 168 3.67 12.45 -20.75
CA PHE A 168 5.04 12.28 -21.25
C PHE A 168 5.00 11.87 -22.71
N ILE A 169 5.89 12.45 -23.50
CA ILE A 169 5.98 12.34 -24.95
C ILE A 169 7.42 12.09 -25.37
N ASP A 170 7.61 11.78 -26.64
CA ASP A 170 8.91 11.63 -27.26
C ASP A 170 9.65 12.98 -27.21
N PRO A 171 10.89 13.05 -26.68
CA PRO A 171 11.69 14.27 -26.68
C PRO A 171 11.83 14.92 -28.07
N LYS A 172 11.81 14.13 -29.16
CA LYS A 172 11.82 14.66 -30.52
C LYS A 172 10.54 15.42 -30.85
N TRP A 173 9.39 14.91 -30.41
CA TRP A 173 8.11 15.59 -30.55
C TRP A 173 8.00 16.80 -29.63
N PHE A 174 8.62 16.76 -28.45
CA PHE A 174 8.73 17.93 -27.59
C PHE A 174 9.46 19.07 -28.32
N GLU A 175 10.65 18.80 -28.87
CA GLU A 175 11.47 19.81 -29.57
C GLU A 175 10.73 20.44 -30.75
N LEU A 176 9.97 19.65 -31.53
CA LEU A 176 9.19 20.16 -32.66
C LEU A 176 8.13 21.20 -32.27
N PHE A 177 7.53 21.07 -31.08
CA PHE A 177 6.43 21.94 -30.61
C PHE A 177 6.88 22.96 -29.57
N SER A 178 8.11 22.87 -29.08
CA SER A 178 8.69 23.78 -28.09
C SER A 178 10.19 23.93 -28.33
N PRO A 179 10.60 24.42 -29.52
CA PRO A 179 12.01 24.45 -29.92
C PRO A 179 12.84 25.32 -28.98
N GLY A 180 14.02 24.80 -28.59
CA GLY A 180 14.93 25.47 -27.67
C GLY A 180 14.52 25.46 -26.19
N ALA A 181 13.34 24.93 -25.85
CA ALA A 181 12.94 24.72 -24.46
C ALA A 181 13.54 23.40 -23.96
N LYS A 182 14.07 23.39 -22.72
CA LYS A 182 14.58 22.15 -22.11
C LYS A 182 13.41 21.34 -21.52
N PRO A 183 13.15 20.10 -21.97
CA PRO A 183 12.10 19.28 -21.37
C PRO A 183 12.47 18.80 -19.96
N LEU A 184 11.45 18.61 -19.12
CA LEU A 184 11.58 17.82 -17.89
C LEU A 184 11.58 16.33 -18.27
N LEU A 185 12.74 15.69 -18.19
CA LEU A 185 12.91 14.28 -18.53
C LEU A 185 12.66 13.37 -17.33
N LEU A 186 12.00 12.23 -17.56
CA LEU A 186 11.88 11.15 -16.59
C LEU A 186 13.23 10.43 -16.43
N ALA A 187 13.59 10.08 -15.20
CA ALA A 187 14.83 9.35 -14.91
C ALA A 187 14.74 7.87 -15.32
N ASN A 188 13.58 7.27 -15.16
CA ASN A 188 13.27 5.87 -15.45
C ASN A 188 12.01 5.79 -16.35
N PRO A 189 12.06 6.30 -17.58
CA PRO A 189 10.91 6.26 -18.47
C PRO A 189 10.58 4.82 -18.84
N ILE A 190 9.29 4.54 -19.07
CA ILE A 190 8.84 3.23 -19.56
C ILE A 190 9.43 2.90 -20.94
N SER A 191 9.66 3.93 -21.75
CA SER A 191 10.32 3.86 -23.06
C SER A 191 10.90 5.22 -23.45
N ASN A 192 11.86 5.24 -24.36
CA ASN A 192 12.53 6.48 -24.79
C ASN A 192 11.59 7.49 -25.47
N ASP A 193 10.54 7.01 -26.14
CA ASP A 193 9.49 7.83 -26.76
C ASP A 193 8.42 8.31 -25.76
N MET A 194 8.61 8.03 -24.47
CA MET A 194 7.78 8.45 -23.34
C MET A 194 8.64 9.08 -22.22
N ALA A 195 9.69 9.80 -22.60
CA ALA A 195 10.70 10.30 -21.66
C ALA A 195 10.55 11.79 -21.28
N ALA A 196 9.89 12.63 -22.08
CA ALA A 196 9.79 14.07 -21.86
C ALA A 196 8.39 14.50 -21.41
N MET A 197 8.26 15.21 -20.28
CA MET A 197 6.99 15.82 -19.89
C MET A 197 6.58 16.91 -20.89
N ARG A 198 5.33 16.88 -21.36
CA ARG A 198 4.82 17.84 -22.35
C ARG A 198 4.76 19.27 -21.79
N ALA A 199 5.20 20.25 -22.57
CA ALA A 199 4.98 21.68 -22.30
C ALA A 199 3.68 22.22 -22.91
N SER A 200 3.07 21.46 -23.82
CA SER A 200 1.81 21.78 -24.50
C SER A 200 0.99 20.51 -24.71
N LEU A 201 -0.34 20.65 -24.87
CA LEU A 201 -1.23 19.53 -25.23
C LEU A 201 -1.12 19.15 -26.72
N TRP A 202 -0.58 20.04 -27.55
CA TRP A 202 -0.58 19.92 -29.01
C TRP A 202 0.16 18.68 -29.54
N PRO A 203 1.36 18.29 -29.07
CA PRO A 203 2.03 17.11 -29.58
C PRO A 203 1.18 15.84 -29.45
N GLY A 204 0.50 15.70 -28.31
CA GLY A 204 -0.41 14.59 -28.06
C GLY A 204 -1.63 14.65 -28.98
N LEU A 205 -2.28 15.81 -29.08
CA LEU A 205 -3.48 16.00 -29.92
C LEU A 205 -3.18 15.80 -31.41
N VAL A 206 -2.05 16.30 -31.91
CA VAL A 206 -1.63 16.10 -33.32
C VAL A 206 -1.31 14.64 -33.59
N LYS A 207 -0.60 13.95 -32.68
CA LYS A 207 -0.40 12.49 -32.82
C LYS A 207 -1.72 11.73 -32.83
N ALA A 208 -2.66 12.09 -31.95
CA ALA A 208 -3.99 11.47 -31.92
C ALA A 208 -4.78 11.75 -33.21
N LEU A 209 -4.65 12.95 -33.77
CA LEU A 209 -5.28 13.31 -35.04
C LEU A 209 -4.69 12.50 -36.19
N GLN A 210 -3.36 12.41 -36.28
CA GLN A 210 -2.66 11.58 -37.26
C GLN A 210 -3.05 10.10 -37.13
N HIS A 211 -3.16 9.59 -35.91
CA HIS A 211 -3.58 8.21 -35.64
C HIS A 211 -4.96 7.87 -36.25
N ASN A 212 -5.90 8.81 -36.15
CA ASN A 212 -7.25 8.68 -36.70
C ASN A 212 -7.26 8.85 -38.23
N LEU A 213 -6.51 9.82 -38.78
CA LEU A 213 -6.37 9.98 -40.24
C LEU A 213 -5.81 8.71 -40.89
N ASN A 214 -4.79 8.08 -40.27
CA ASN A 214 -4.23 6.80 -40.72
C ASN A 214 -5.23 5.63 -40.64
N ARG A 215 -6.40 5.84 -40.02
CA ARG A 215 -7.53 4.90 -39.90
C ARG A 215 -8.77 5.39 -40.65
N GLN A 216 -8.55 6.13 -41.74
CA GLN A 216 -9.60 6.54 -42.69
C GLN A 216 -10.68 7.44 -42.06
N GLN A 217 -10.33 8.18 -41.01
CA GLN A 217 -11.22 9.20 -40.43
C GLN A 217 -10.90 10.57 -41.05
N ASP A 218 -11.66 10.97 -42.07
CA ASP A 218 -11.38 12.20 -42.84
C ASP A 218 -11.62 13.50 -42.05
N ARG A 219 -12.44 13.45 -41.00
CA ARG A 219 -12.77 14.60 -40.15
C ARG A 219 -12.57 14.27 -38.68
N VAL A 220 -11.51 14.82 -38.09
CA VAL A 220 -11.18 14.66 -36.67
C VAL A 220 -11.26 16.02 -35.97
N ARG A 221 -12.02 16.10 -34.86
CA ARG A 221 -12.18 17.30 -34.04
C ARG A 221 -11.97 16.91 -32.58
N MET A 222 -10.82 17.23 -32.01
CA MET A 222 -10.43 16.94 -30.63
C MET A 222 -9.91 18.19 -29.93
#